data_AF-A0A2E7DHM9-F1
#
_entry.id   AF-A0A2E7DHM9-F1
#
_cell.length_a   1.000
_cell.length_b   1.000
_cell.length_c   1.000
_cell.angle_alpha   90.00
_cell.angle_beta   90.00
_cell.angle_gamma   90.00
#
_symmetry.space_group_name_H-M   'P 1'
#
loop_
_entity.id
_entity.type
_entity.pdbx_description
1 polymer ?
#
loop_
_entity_poly.entity_id
_entity_poly.type
_entity_poly.pdbx_seq_one_letter_code
_entity_poly.pdbx_strand_id
1 'polypeptide(L)'
;MKADTVHDPRSRPKSAWSEIVLALVLALGLVISGQGPGLGQSSQDEEEGLANKIVGPDGQEITASECDALGGATAPIERLARIGGAISVRNLELIYYGKPLHALNDNDFELLKVLRPFCEDTPSEVDALIFDELKEKVEEARRTRDKTLEWIKDIQEKLDAMAPSPAAIRAVHNAWTEMENRHQEMLVSDQRFLSEYLSKRRDALYAGEQKEARTLVSPFHPGETIAPDQKE
;
A
#
# COMPACT_ATOMS: atom_id res chain seq x y z
N MET A 1 1.56 -22.23 48.00
CA MET A 1 1.31 -23.18 46.89
C MET A 1 -0.09 -22.89 46.35
N LYS A 2 -0.17 -22.14 45.26
CA LYS A 2 -1.39 -21.95 44.45
C LYS A 2 -1.05 -22.49 43.07
N ALA A 3 -1.87 -23.42 42.57
CA ALA A 3 -1.70 -24.04 41.27
C ALA A 3 -2.46 -23.20 40.24
N ASP A 4 -1.74 -22.76 39.21
CA ASP A 4 -2.30 -22.10 38.03
C ASP A 4 -2.85 -23.17 37.07
N THR A 5 -4.13 -23.07 36.73
CA THR A 5 -4.75 -23.82 35.64
C THR A 5 -4.40 -23.17 34.31
N VAL A 6 -3.63 -23.91 33.51
CA VAL A 6 -3.28 -23.61 32.11
C VAL A 6 -4.52 -23.79 31.23
N HIS A 7 -4.89 -22.76 30.48
CA HIS A 7 -5.99 -22.80 29.51
C HIS A 7 -5.43 -23.04 28.10
N ASP A 8 -5.80 -24.17 27.49
CA ASP A 8 -5.44 -24.60 26.14
C ASP A 8 -6.43 -24.00 25.10
N PRO A 9 -5.96 -23.22 24.10
CA PRO A 9 -6.83 -22.58 23.10
C PRO A 9 -6.98 -23.41 21.82
N ARG A 10 -7.21 -24.73 21.92
CA ARG A 10 -7.58 -25.57 20.78
C ARG A 10 -8.85 -26.37 21.03
N SER A 11 -9.99 -25.70 21.02
CA SER A 11 -11.28 -26.34 20.75
C SER A 11 -12.19 -25.39 19.97
N ARG A 12 -12.32 -25.64 18.65
CA ARG A 12 -13.40 -25.09 17.83
C ARG A 12 -14.42 -26.21 17.61
N PRO A 13 -15.68 -26.09 18.04
CA PRO A 13 -16.74 -26.95 17.56
C PRO A 13 -17.16 -26.55 16.14
N LYS A 14 -17.35 -27.58 15.32
CA LYS A 14 -17.82 -27.55 13.93
C LYS A 14 -19.34 -27.33 13.87
N SER A 15 -19.76 -26.74 12.75
CA SER A 15 -21.03 -26.95 12.03
C SER A 15 -22.36 -26.72 12.76
N ALA A 16 -23.10 -25.70 12.33
CA ALA A 16 -24.57 -25.71 12.25
C ALA A 16 -25.09 -24.42 11.60
N TRP A 17 -25.06 -24.34 10.26
CA TRP A 17 -25.92 -23.41 9.50
C TRP A 17 -26.29 -24.10 8.18
N SER A 18 -27.11 -25.16 8.29
CA SER A 18 -27.99 -25.57 7.20
C SER A 18 -29.38 -25.02 7.51
N GLU A 19 -30.11 -24.73 6.43
CA GLU A 19 -31.53 -24.36 6.41
C GLU A 19 -31.82 -22.88 6.67
N ILE A 20 -32.21 -22.18 5.61
CA ILE A 20 -33.47 -21.43 5.47
C ILE A 20 -33.36 -20.67 4.14
N VAL A 21 -34.19 -21.03 3.15
CA VAL A 21 -35.12 -20.19 2.38
C VAL A 21 -35.65 -21.05 1.23
N LEU A 22 -36.80 -21.69 1.45
CA LEU A 22 -37.61 -22.28 0.40
C LEU A 22 -39.08 -22.09 0.79
N ALA A 23 -39.69 -21.00 0.33
CA ALA A 23 -41.15 -20.85 0.16
C ALA A 23 -41.50 -19.43 -0.29
N LEU A 24 -42.27 -19.34 -1.39
CA LEU A 24 -43.23 -18.31 -1.82
C LEU A 24 -42.95 -17.80 -3.23
N VAL A 25 -43.60 -18.40 -4.24
CA VAL A 25 -44.65 -17.74 -5.05
C VAL A 25 -45.45 -18.85 -5.75
N LEU A 26 -46.58 -19.20 -5.17
CA LEU A 26 -47.71 -19.86 -5.83
C LEU A 26 -48.91 -18.95 -5.60
N ALA A 27 -49.33 -18.21 -6.63
CA ALA A 27 -50.74 -18.01 -6.99
C ALA A 27 -50.91 -16.93 -8.08
N LEU A 28 -51.92 -17.19 -8.91
CA LEU A 28 -52.61 -16.32 -9.88
C LEU A 28 -52.00 -16.15 -11.28
N GLY A 29 -52.62 -16.83 -12.23
CA GLY A 29 -52.50 -16.54 -13.66
C GLY A 29 -53.24 -17.52 -14.57
N LEU A 30 -54.50 -17.86 -14.26
CA LEU A 30 -55.37 -18.59 -15.18
C LEU A 30 -55.73 -17.66 -16.36
N VAL A 31 -55.22 -17.93 -17.56
CA VAL A 31 -55.87 -17.51 -18.82
C VAL A 31 -55.89 -18.70 -19.76
N ILE A 32 -57.10 -19.21 -19.94
CA ILE A 32 -57.50 -20.17 -20.95
C ILE A 32 -57.59 -19.44 -22.29
N SER A 33 -56.95 -19.94 -23.35
CA SER A 33 -57.42 -19.82 -24.74
C SER A 33 -56.59 -20.69 -25.69
N GLY A 34 -57.28 -21.56 -26.46
CA GLY A 34 -56.86 -21.94 -27.80
C GLY A 34 -56.31 -23.35 -28.00
N GLN A 35 -57.19 -24.33 -28.20
CA GLN A 35 -56.87 -25.56 -28.92
C GLN A 35 -56.75 -25.28 -30.42
N GLY A 36 -55.63 -25.70 -31.02
CA GLY A 36 -55.47 -25.92 -32.46
C GLY A 36 -54.44 -27.04 -32.65
N PRO A 37 -54.78 -28.17 -33.29
CA PRO A 37 -53.83 -29.27 -33.47
C PRO A 37 -53.02 -29.05 -34.76
N GLY A 38 -51.70 -29.14 -34.64
CA GLY A 38 -50.77 -29.08 -35.76
C GLY A 38 -49.57 -29.98 -35.49
N LEU A 39 -49.51 -31.07 -36.24
CA LEU A 39 -48.44 -32.05 -36.30
C LEU A 39 -47.06 -31.42 -36.53
N GLY A 40 -46.01 -32.04 -35.98
CA GLY A 40 -44.71 -32.04 -36.65
C GLY A 40 -43.48 -31.85 -35.77
N GLN A 41 -42.82 -32.98 -35.51
CA GLN A 41 -41.38 -33.17 -35.46
C GLN A 41 -40.53 -32.66 -34.29
N SER A 42 -39.84 -33.67 -33.76
CA SER A 42 -38.63 -33.69 -32.96
C SER A 42 -37.46 -32.88 -33.51
N SER A 43 -36.80 -32.17 -32.59
CA SER A 43 -35.36 -31.89 -32.50
C SER A 43 -35.18 -31.34 -31.08
N GLN A 44 -34.70 -32.07 -30.07
CA GLN A 44 -33.34 -32.60 -29.90
C GLN A 44 -32.26 -31.76 -30.56
N ASP A 45 -31.43 -31.20 -29.68
CA ASP A 45 -30.13 -30.54 -29.90
C ASP A 45 -30.26 -29.17 -30.60
N GLU A 46 -29.89 -28.04 -30.00
CA GLU A 46 -28.54 -27.70 -29.55
C GLU A 46 -28.57 -26.93 -28.22
N GLU A 47 -28.06 -27.57 -27.17
CA GLU A 47 -27.44 -26.87 -26.06
C GLU A 47 -26.08 -26.36 -26.57
N GLU A 48 -26.09 -25.24 -27.31
CA GLU A 48 -24.87 -24.49 -27.56
C GLU A 48 -24.35 -24.00 -26.20
N GLY A 49 -23.30 -24.64 -25.72
CA GLY A 49 -22.46 -24.12 -24.66
C GLY A 49 -21.87 -22.78 -25.11
N LEU A 50 -22.62 -21.69 -24.89
CA LEU A 50 -22.02 -20.39 -24.69
C LEU A 50 -21.22 -20.49 -23.40
N ALA A 51 -19.95 -20.87 -23.51
CA ALA A 51 -18.95 -20.37 -22.58
C ALA A 51 -19.12 -18.85 -22.60
N ASN A 52 -19.73 -18.29 -21.56
CA ASN A 52 -19.94 -16.86 -21.43
C ASN A 52 -18.56 -16.22 -21.52
N LYS A 53 -18.25 -15.69 -22.70
CA LYS A 53 -16.96 -15.10 -23.01
C LYS A 53 -16.90 -13.80 -22.22
N ILE A 54 -16.26 -13.82 -21.06
CA ILE A 54 -16.13 -12.61 -20.24
C ILE A 54 -15.06 -11.74 -20.90
N VAL A 55 -15.47 -10.52 -21.23
CA VAL A 55 -14.64 -9.54 -21.89
C VAL A 55 -14.21 -8.50 -20.87
N GLY A 56 -12.92 -8.23 -20.78
CA GLY A 56 -12.34 -7.17 -19.98
C GLY A 56 -12.75 -5.77 -20.47
N PRO A 57 -12.40 -4.72 -19.71
CA PRO A 57 -12.77 -3.34 -20.03
C PRO A 57 -12.16 -2.82 -21.35
N ASP A 58 -11.14 -3.49 -21.88
CA ASP A 58 -10.49 -3.19 -23.16
C ASP A 58 -11.07 -3.96 -24.35
N GLY A 59 -12.12 -4.75 -24.14
CA GLY A 59 -12.73 -5.57 -25.19
C GLY A 59 -12.01 -6.90 -25.45
N GLN A 60 -10.96 -7.24 -24.68
CA GLN A 60 -10.27 -8.53 -24.79
C GLN A 60 -10.90 -9.59 -23.90
N GLU A 61 -10.83 -10.84 -24.33
CA GLU A 61 -11.31 -11.97 -23.53
C GLU A 61 -10.41 -12.20 -22.32
N ILE A 62 -11.03 -12.41 -21.17
CA ILE A 62 -10.32 -12.81 -19.96
C ILE A 62 -9.83 -14.26 -20.13
N THR A 63 -8.53 -14.45 -20.00
CA THR A 63 -7.83 -15.72 -20.17
C THR A 63 -7.56 -16.41 -18.83
N ALA A 64 -7.38 -17.74 -18.85
CA ALA A 64 -6.98 -18.49 -17.66
C ALA A 64 -5.67 -17.99 -17.04
N SER A 65 -4.73 -17.49 -17.87
CA SER A 65 -3.47 -16.91 -17.38
C SER A 65 -3.66 -15.63 -16.55
N GLU A 66 -4.75 -14.89 -16.76
CA GLU A 66 -5.04 -13.70 -15.94
C GLU A 66 -5.57 -14.10 -14.56
N CYS A 67 -6.30 -15.21 -14.46
CA CYS A 67 -6.66 -15.79 -13.16
C CYS A 67 -5.44 -16.28 -12.40
N ASP A 68 -4.46 -16.91 -13.08
CA ASP A 68 -3.21 -17.35 -12.45
C ASP A 68 -2.41 -16.17 -11.88
N ALA A 69 -2.47 -15.00 -12.52
CA ALA A 69 -1.81 -13.78 -12.04
C ALA A 69 -2.38 -13.27 -10.70
N LEU A 70 -3.65 -13.58 -10.39
CA LEU A 70 -4.24 -13.30 -9.07
C LEU A 70 -3.65 -14.22 -7.98
N GLY A 71 -3.42 -15.50 -8.31
CA GLY A 71 -2.87 -16.49 -7.36
C GLY A 71 -1.44 -16.17 -6.88
N GLY A 72 -0.69 -15.33 -7.61
CA GLY A 72 0.62 -14.83 -7.22
C GLY A 72 0.62 -13.57 -6.34
N ALA A 73 -0.56 -13.05 -5.97
CA ALA A 73 -0.67 -11.83 -5.19
C ALA A 73 -0.22 -12.00 -3.73
N THR A 74 0.47 -10.99 -3.21
CA THR A 74 0.88 -10.90 -1.79
C THR A 74 0.13 -9.80 -1.03
N ALA A 75 -0.62 -8.95 -1.72
CA ALA A 75 -1.34 -7.83 -1.12
C ALA A 75 -2.68 -8.31 -0.50
N PRO A 76 -2.96 -8.00 0.79
CA PRO A 76 -4.21 -8.35 1.44
C PRO A 76 -5.30 -7.31 1.11
N ILE A 77 -5.80 -7.33 -0.12
CA ILE A 77 -6.62 -6.26 -0.70
C ILE A 77 -7.86 -5.91 0.13
N GLU A 78 -8.60 -6.91 0.62
CA GLU A 78 -9.81 -6.67 1.42
C GLU A 78 -9.46 -5.94 2.71
N ARG A 79 -8.32 -6.29 3.31
CA ARG A 79 -7.85 -5.63 4.52
C ARG A 79 -7.45 -4.20 4.20
N LEU A 80 -6.72 -3.97 3.11
CA LEU A 80 -6.29 -2.63 2.71
C LEU A 80 -7.48 -1.74 2.40
N ALA A 81 -8.47 -2.21 1.63
CA ALA A 81 -9.69 -1.49 1.30
C ALA A 81 -10.48 -1.07 2.56
N ARG A 82 -10.59 -1.98 3.56
CA ARG A 82 -11.38 -1.73 4.77
C ARG A 82 -10.67 -0.90 5.85
N ILE A 83 -9.37 -0.61 5.72
CA ILE A 83 -8.66 0.21 6.72
C ILE A 83 -9.26 1.61 6.73
N GLY A 84 -9.62 2.12 7.92
CA GLY A 84 -10.00 3.51 8.07
C GLY A 84 -8.82 4.44 7.85
N GLY A 85 -9.00 5.48 7.03
CA GLY A 85 -7.95 6.45 6.69
C GLY A 85 -6.95 5.95 5.64
N ALA A 86 -5.83 6.67 5.55
CA ALA A 86 -4.75 6.40 4.60
C ALA A 86 -4.00 5.10 4.95
N ILE A 87 -3.53 4.41 3.92
CA ILE A 87 -2.59 3.29 4.09
C ILE A 87 -1.15 3.81 4.20
N SER A 88 -0.28 3.03 4.86
CA SER A 88 1.15 3.29 4.83
C SER A 88 1.69 3.24 3.39
N VAL A 89 2.58 4.15 3.05
CA VAL A 89 3.29 4.18 1.76
C VAL A 89 4.08 2.89 1.55
N ARG A 90 4.52 2.22 2.62
CA ARG A 90 5.20 0.91 2.53
C ARG A 90 4.34 -0.16 1.88
N ASN A 91 3.01 -0.07 2.01
CA ASN A 91 2.09 -1.03 1.40
C ASN A 91 2.10 -0.93 -0.14
N LEU A 92 2.61 0.15 -0.72
CA LEU A 92 2.70 0.32 -2.17
C LEU A 92 3.63 -0.70 -2.84
N GLU A 93 4.54 -1.34 -2.11
CA GLU A 93 5.44 -2.39 -2.63
C GLU A 93 4.79 -3.78 -2.64
N LEU A 94 3.61 -3.94 -2.03
CA LEU A 94 2.89 -5.20 -2.06
C LEU A 94 2.48 -5.53 -3.49
N ILE A 95 2.62 -6.80 -3.88
CA ILE A 95 2.30 -7.27 -5.22
C ILE A 95 0.85 -7.71 -5.29
N TYR A 96 0.13 -7.25 -6.29
CA TYR A 96 -1.19 -7.74 -6.67
C TYR A 96 -1.27 -7.81 -8.19
N TYR A 97 -1.83 -8.90 -8.74
CA TYR A 97 -1.92 -9.07 -10.20
C TYR A 97 -0.57 -8.90 -10.91
N GLY A 98 0.48 -9.54 -10.36
CA GLY A 98 1.84 -9.49 -10.89
C GLY A 98 2.54 -8.13 -10.85
N LYS A 99 1.92 -7.08 -10.29
CA LYS A 99 2.45 -5.71 -10.24
C LYS A 99 2.47 -5.20 -8.79
N PRO A 100 3.41 -4.33 -8.40
CA PRO A 100 3.29 -3.62 -7.14
C PRO A 100 2.10 -2.65 -7.19
N LEU A 101 1.47 -2.38 -6.04
CA LEU A 101 0.27 -1.53 -5.99
C LEU A 101 0.50 -0.12 -6.57
N HIS A 102 1.70 0.45 -6.44
CA HIS A 102 2.02 1.75 -7.07
C HIS A 102 2.14 1.72 -8.60
N ALA A 103 2.20 0.54 -9.22
CA ALA A 103 2.27 0.38 -10.67
C ALA A 103 0.91 0.06 -11.31
N LEU A 104 -0.14 -0.18 -10.51
CA LEU A 104 -1.49 -0.39 -11.02
C LEU A 104 -2.06 0.91 -11.58
N ASN A 105 -2.51 0.90 -12.82
CA ASN A 105 -3.19 2.05 -13.43
C ASN A 105 -4.72 1.90 -13.36
N ASP A 106 -5.45 2.92 -13.81
CA ASP A 106 -6.92 2.90 -13.82
C ASP A 106 -7.50 1.69 -14.54
N ASN A 107 -6.93 1.31 -15.69
CA ASN A 107 -7.40 0.15 -16.45
C ASN A 107 -7.14 -1.16 -15.70
N ASP A 108 -6.03 -1.25 -14.95
CA ASP A 108 -5.76 -2.41 -14.10
C ASP A 108 -6.85 -2.55 -13.02
N PHE A 109 -7.26 -1.45 -12.39
CA PHE A 109 -8.36 -1.49 -11.40
C PHE A 109 -9.69 -1.88 -12.02
N GLU A 110 -10.05 -1.33 -13.19
CA GLU A 110 -11.29 -1.74 -13.88
C GLU A 110 -11.27 -3.21 -14.31
N LEU A 111 -10.11 -3.71 -14.76
CA LEU A 111 -9.95 -5.13 -15.10
C LEU A 111 -10.15 -6.00 -13.86
N LEU A 112 -9.56 -5.63 -12.73
CA LEU A 112 -9.65 -6.39 -11.47
C LEU A 112 -11.09 -6.54 -10.96
N LYS A 113 -11.96 -5.54 -11.17
CA LYS A 113 -13.38 -5.60 -10.82
C LYS A 113 -14.17 -6.68 -11.57
N VAL A 114 -13.72 -7.04 -12.77
CA VAL A 114 -14.34 -8.09 -13.59
C VAL A 114 -13.61 -9.42 -13.40
N LEU A 115 -12.28 -9.37 -13.35
CA LEU A 115 -11.41 -10.53 -13.28
C LEU A 115 -11.61 -11.32 -12.00
N ARG A 116 -11.65 -10.64 -10.85
CA ARG A 116 -11.72 -11.34 -9.58
C ARG A 116 -13.04 -12.11 -9.37
N PRO A 117 -14.23 -11.51 -9.60
CA PRO A 117 -15.49 -12.26 -9.61
C PRO A 117 -15.47 -13.48 -10.50
N PHE A 118 -14.85 -13.36 -11.68
CA PHE A 118 -14.75 -14.47 -12.63
C PHE A 118 -13.83 -15.59 -12.12
N CYS A 119 -12.67 -15.25 -11.58
CA CYS A 119 -11.65 -16.22 -11.19
C CYS A 119 -11.92 -16.85 -9.80
N GLU A 120 -12.53 -16.12 -8.87
CA GLU A 120 -12.73 -16.54 -7.48
C GLU A 120 -14.19 -16.84 -7.11
N ASP A 121 -15.13 -16.71 -8.06
CA ASP A 121 -16.58 -16.86 -7.85
C ASP A 121 -17.11 -15.96 -6.72
N THR A 122 -16.65 -14.71 -6.71
CA THR A 122 -17.01 -13.70 -5.72
C THR A 122 -18.08 -12.74 -6.24
N PRO A 123 -18.90 -12.11 -5.36
CA PRO A 123 -19.94 -11.19 -5.82
C PRO A 123 -19.34 -9.93 -6.47
N SER A 124 -19.69 -9.67 -7.74
CA SER A 124 -19.15 -8.55 -8.51
C SER A 124 -19.35 -7.18 -7.86
N GLU A 125 -20.50 -6.93 -7.23
CA GLU A 125 -20.76 -5.67 -6.51
C GLU A 125 -19.80 -5.46 -5.33
N VAL A 126 -19.42 -6.54 -4.64
CA VAL A 126 -18.52 -6.48 -3.49
C VAL A 126 -17.09 -6.20 -3.96
N ASP A 127 -16.64 -6.85 -5.02
CA ASP A 127 -15.30 -6.60 -5.56
C ASP A 127 -15.18 -5.23 -6.23
N ALA A 128 -16.23 -4.75 -6.88
CA ALA A 128 -16.28 -3.38 -7.39
C ALA A 128 -15.97 -2.36 -6.28
N LEU A 129 -16.68 -2.46 -5.15
CA LEU A 129 -16.46 -1.61 -3.99
C LEU A 129 -15.04 -1.74 -3.42
N ILE A 130 -14.55 -2.97 -3.28
CA ILE A 130 -13.21 -3.25 -2.74
C ILE A 130 -12.12 -2.59 -3.61
N PHE A 131 -12.21 -2.72 -4.93
CA PHE A 131 -11.19 -2.17 -5.83
C PHE A 131 -11.30 -0.65 -5.98
N ASP A 132 -12.50 -0.07 -5.86
CA ASP A 132 -12.67 1.39 -5.78
C ASP A 132 -12.02 1.96 -4.51
N GLU A 133 -12.30 1.37 -3.35
CA GLU A 133 -11.69 1.76 -2.07
C GLU A 133 -10.17 1.57 -2.09
N LEU A 134 -9.69 0.46 -2.65
CA LEU A 134 -8.25 0.20 -2.80
C LEU A 134 -7.59 1.26 -3.70
N LYS A 135 -8.21 1.59 -4.83
CA LYS A 135 -7.71 2.60 -5.77
C LYS A 135 -7.51 3.95 -5.08
N GLU A 136 -8.52 4.42 -4.36
CA GLU A 136 -8.44 5.67 -3.61
C GLU A 136 -7.25 5.69 -2.63
N LYS A 137 -7.07 4.60 -1.89
CA LYS A 137 -5.99 4.45 -0.91
C LYS A 137 -4.61 4.41 -1.55
N VAL A 138 -4.48 3.70 -2.67
CA VAL A 138 -3.24 3.65 -3.43
C VAL A 138 -2.87 5.03 -3.95
N GLU A 139 -3.84 5.78 -4.48
CA GLU A 139 -3.63 7.15 -4.96
C GLU A 139 -3.28 8.13 -3.84
N GLU A 140 -3.90 8.00 -2.66
CA GLU A 140 -3.54 8.81 -1.49
C GLU A 140 -2.11 8.52 -1.02
N ALA A 141 -1.73 7.24 -0.96
CA ALA A 141 -0.38 6.84 -0.60
C ALA A 141 0.66 7.32 -1.63
N ARG A 142 0.35 7.28 -2.93
CA ARG A 142 1.22 7.86 -3.99
C ARG A 142 1.46 9.35 -3.76
N ARG A 143 0.38 10.12 -3.56
CA ARG A 143 0.47 11.56 -3.24
C ARG A 143 1.29 11.84 -1.97
N THR A 144 1.18 10.97 -0.97
CA THR A 144 1.95 11.07 0.28
C THR A 144 3.44 10.82 0.04
N ARG A 145 3.77 9.81 -0.77
CA ARG A 145 5.14 9.53 -1.19
C ARG A 145 5.74 10.70 -1.96
N ASP A 146 5.01 11.26 -2.92
CA ASP A 146 5.48 12.38 -3.74
C ASP A 146 5.87 13.60 -2.89
N LYS A 147 5.02 13.97 -1.92
CA LYS A 147 5.33 15.02 -0.94
C LYS A 147 6.55 14.70 -0.09
N THR A 148 6.78 13.42 0.19
CA THR A 148 7.94 12.99 0.98
C THR A 148 9.22 13.04 0.15
N LEU A 149 9.16 12.70 -1.13
CA LEU A 149 10.26 12.85 -2.08
C LEU A 149 10.63 14.32 -2.29
N GLU A 150 9.64 15.21 -2.38
CA GLU A 150 9.86 16.66 -2.44
C GLU A 150 10.57 17.15 -1.17
N TRP A 151 10.08 16.75 0.01
CA TRP A 151 10.75 17.08 1.27
C TRP A 151 12.19 16.54 1.36
N ILE A 152 12.44 15.30 0.89
CA ILE A 152 13.80 14.74 0.83
C ILE A 152 14.70 15.67 0.02
N LYS A 153 14.23 16.12 -1.15
CA LYS A 153 14.98 17.02 -2.03
C LYS A 153 15.26 18.36 -1.35
N ASP A 154 14.27 18.97 -0.72
CA ASP A 154 14.44 20.24 0.00
C ASP A 154 15.48 20.14 1.13
N ILE A 155 15.46 19.02 1.86
CA ILE A 155 16.44 18.75 2.91
C ILE A 155 17.85 18.59 2.33
N GLN A 156 18.00 17.92 1.19
CA GLN A 156 19.28 17.79 0.51
C GLN A 156 19.83 19.16 0.12
N GLU A 157 19.05 19.97 -0.61
CA GLU A 157 19.43 21.31 -1.03
C GLU A 157 19.81 22.21 0.15
N LYS A 158 18.98 22.21 1.21
CA LYS A 158 19.23 22.98 2.42
C LYS A 158 20.53 22.57 3.11
N LEU A 159 20.78 21.26 3.24
CA LEU A 159 21.96 20.76 3.93
C LEU A 159 23.23 20.97 3.12
N ASP A 160 23.18 20.87 1.79
CA ASP A 160 24.33 21.10 0.92
C ASP A 160 24.77 22.57 0.91
N ALA A 161 23.82 23.50 1.04
CA ALA A 161 24.11 24.93 1.14
C ALA A 161 24.77 25.36 2.47
N MET A 162 24.78 24.49 3.49
CA MET A 162 25.36 24.81 4.80
C MET A 162 26.88 24.61 4.85
N ALA A 163 27.59 25.59 5.42
CA ALA A 163 28.99 25.41 5.78
C ALA A 163 29.15 24.52 7.04
N PRO A 164 30.31 23.87 7.22
CA PRO A 164 30.64 23.15 8.46
C PRO A 164 30.43 24.04 9.69
N SER A 165 29.50 23.66 10.56
CA SER A 165 29.15 24.40 11.77
C SER A 165 28.26 23.58 12.71
N PRO A 166 28.16 23.96 13.99
CA PRO A 166 27.26 23.27 14.92
C PRO A 166 25.79 23.37 14.52
N ALA A 167 25.41 24.42 13.77
CA ALA A 167 24.08 24.58 13.22
C ALA A 167 23.79 23.56 12.11
N ALA A 168 24.76 23.29 11.23
CA ALA A 168 24.63 22.28 10.19
C ALA A 168 24.49 20.86 10.78
N ILE A 169 25.27 20.54 11.81
CA ILE A 169 25.17 19.26 12.53
C ILE A 169 23.77 19.09 13.14
N ARG A 170 23.25 20.13 13.81
CA ARG A 170 21.87 20.11 14.33
C ARG A 170 20.83 19.93 13.23
N ALA A 171 21.01 20.56 12.07
CA ALA A 171 20.10 20.40 10.94
C ALA A 171 20.07 18.95 10.43
N VAL A 172 21.22 18.27 10.37
CA VAL A 172 21.28 16.83 10.02
C VAL A 172 20.55 15.98 11.05
N HIS A 173 20.76 16.23 12.35
CA HIS A 173 20.05 15.49 13.40
C HIS A 173 18.53 15.70 13.33
N ASN A 174 18.08 16.93 13.12
CA ASN A 174 16.64 17.22 12.97
C ASN A 174 16.06 16.51 11.74
N ALA A 175 16.78 16.49 10.62
CA ALA A 175 16.36 15.75 9.43
C ALA A 175 16.30 14.24 9.66
N TRP A 176 17.20 13.70 10.47
CA TRP A 176 17.18 12.28 10.86
C TRP A 176 15.95 11.95 11.70
N THR A 177 15.68 12.74 12.75
CA THR A 177 14.47 12.56 13.57
C THR A 177 13.20 12.67 12.73
N GLU A 178 13.16 13.62 11.81
CA GLU A 178 12.00 13.79 10.93
C GLU A 178 11.83 12.62 9.95
N MET A 179 12.92 12.08 9.40
CA MET A 179 12.89 10.84 8.62
C MET A 179 12.29 9.68 9.42
N GLU A 180 12.68 9.52 10.69
CA GLU A 180 12.12 8.47 11.56
C GLU A 180 10.62 8.71 11.85
N ASN A 181 10.21 9.95 12.06
CA ASN A 181 8.80 10.31 12.24
C ASN A 181 7.96 9.97 11.00
N ARG A 182 8.53 10.18 9.80
CA ARG A 182 7.87 9.98 8.51
C ARG A 182 8.07 8.58 7.92
N HIS A 183 8.56 7.61 8.69
CA HIS A 183 8.92 6.28 8.18
C HIS A 183 7.77 5.48 7.51
N GLN A 184 6.51 5.83 7.79
CA GLN A 184 5.32 5.25 7.14
C GLN A 184 4.90 5.99 5.85
N GLU A 185 5.47 7.16 5.60
CA GLU A 185 5.25 7.99 4.40
C GLU A 185 6.28 7.71 3.29
N MET A 186 7.20 6.78 3.53
CA MET A 186 8.31 6.44 2.63
C MET A 186 8.29 4.96 2.26
N LEU A 187 8.78 4.65 1.06
CA LEU A 187 9.24 3.30 0.78
C LEU A 187 10.51 3.00 1.57
N VAL A 188 10.82 1.71 1.73
CA VAL A 188 12.07 1.29 2.37
C VAL A 188 13.29 1.82 1.60
N SER A 189 13.19 1.86 0.27
CA SER A 189 14.22 2.41 -0.62
C SER A 189 14.44 3.91 -0.42
N ASP A 190 13.37 4.69 -0.32
CA ASP A 190 13.42 6.15 -0.10
C ASP A 190 14.06 6.47 1.28
N GLN A 191 13.63 5.76 2.33
CA GLN A 191 14.20 5.93 3.67
C GLN A 191 15.69 5.57 3.70
N ARG A 192 16.08 4.46 3.05
CA ARG A 192 17.48 4.05 2.95
C ARG A 192 18.30 5.12 2.25
N PHE A 193 17.82 5.63 1.12
CA PHE A 193 18.49 6.69 0.36
C PHE A 193 18.77 7.92 1.22
N LEU A 194 17.75 8.42 1.94
CA LEU A 194 17.94 9.59 2.81
C LEU A 194 18.90 9.28 3.98
N SER A 195 18.80 8.10 4.60
CA SER A 195 19.68 7.73 5.72
C SER A 195 21.16 7.68 5.32
N GLU A 196 21.46 7.17 4.12
CA GLU A 196 22.82 7.13 3.58
C GLU A 196 23.34 8.53 3.29
N TYR A 197 22.50 9.39 2.71
CA TYR A 197 22.82 10.79 2.47
C TYR A 197 23.13 11.53 3.78
N LEU A 198 22.24 11.45 4.77
CA LEU A 198 22.41 12.11 6.06
C LEU A 198 23.66 11.62 6.80
N SER A 199 23.96 10.33 6.74
CA SER A 199 25.18 9.75 7.33
C SER A 199 26.44 10.34 6.69
N LYS A 200 26.51 10.35 5.36
CA LYS A 200 27.65 10.95 4.62
C LYS A 200 27.79 12.44 4.93
N ARG A 201 26.68 13.17 4.98
CA ARG A 201 26.68 14.61 5.26
C ARG A 201 27.18 14.89 6.67
N ARG A 202 26.71 14.13 7.66
CA ARG A 202 27.18 14.21 9.06
C ARG A 202 28.69 14.04 9.13
N ASP A 203 29.21 12.95 8.53
CA ASP A 203 30.63 12.62 8.62
C ASP A 203 31.51 13.70 7.96
N ALA A 204 31.05 14.28 6.83
CA ALA A 204 31.72 15.39 6.17
C ALA A 204 31.75 16.67 7.04
N LEU A 205 30.66 17.00 7.73
CA LEU A 205 30.58 18.17 8.61
C LEU A 205 31.53 18.05 9.81
N TYR A 206 31.59 16.87 10.44
CA TYR A 206 32.51 16.62 11.55
C TYR A 206 33.97 16.64 11.11
N ALA A 207 34.31 16.09 9.93
CA ALA A 207 35.66 16.18 9.39
C ALA A 207 36.07 17.63 9.07
N GLY A 208 35.11 18.47 8.66
CA GLY A 208 35.30 19.91 8.45
C GLY A 208 35.53 20.69 9.75
N GLU A 209 34.73 20.44 10.79
CA GLU A 209 34.91 21.07 12.10
C GLU A 209 36.23 20.69 12.78
N GLN A 210 36.71 19.45 12.61
CA GLN A 210 38.01 19.05 13.16
C GLN A 210 39.19 19.78 12.51
N LYS A 211 39.06 20.28 11.28
CA LYS A 211 40.09 21.15 10.67
C LYS A 211 40.08 22.56 11.25
N GLU A 212 38.92 23.02 11.72
CA GLU A 212 38.78 24.25 12.52
C GLU A 212 38.92 23.98 14.03
N ALA A 213 39.54 22.86 14.42
CA ALA A 213 39.81 22.57 15.82
C ALA A 213 40.54 23.76 16.44
N ARG A 214 39.80 24.47 17.30
CA ARG A 214 40.28 25.58 18.12
C ARG A 214 41.59 25.15 18.77
N THR A 215 42.60 26.01 18.71
CA THR A 215 43.83 25.83 19.47
C THR A 215 43.45 25.41 20.89
N LEU A 216 43.85 24.21 21.28
CA LEU A 216 43.47 23.62 22.55
C LEU A 216 44.16 24.44 23.64
N VAL A 217 43.50 25.50 24.12
CA VAL A 217 43.99 26.31 25.23
C VAL A 217 43.90 25.41 26.45
N SER A 218 45.07 24.96 26.91
CA SER A 218 45.17 24.14 28.12
C SER A 218 44.48 24.90 29.27
N PRO A 219 43.57 24.27 30.03
CA PRO A 219 42.96 24.91 31.20
C PRO A 219 44.00 25.23 32.29
N PHE A 220 45.21 24.65 32.18
CA PHE A 220 46.32 24.90 33.09
C PHE A 220 47.31 25.95 32.60
N HIS A 221 47.18 26.39 31.34
CA HIS A 221 47.98 27.46 30.75
C HIS A 221 47.06 28.31 29.85
N PRO A 222 46.17 29.13 30.44
CA PRO A 222 45.48 30.14 29.65
C PRO A 222 46.57 31.01 29.01
N GLY A 223 46.54 31.16 27.69
CA GLY A 223 47.49 32.02 26.98
C GLY A 223 47.49 33.45 27.54
N GLU A 224 48.49 34.26 27.14
CA GLU A 224 48.65 35.62 27.65
C GLU A 224 47.34 36.41 27.62
N THR A 225 46.92 36.87 28.80
CA THR A 225 45.81 37.79 28.95
C THR A 225 46.23 39.12 28.34
N ILE A 226 45.73 39.42 27.14
CA ILE A 226 45.86 40.76 26.56
C ILE A 226 45.08 41.71 27.47
N ALA A 227 45.80 42.55 28.21
CA ALA A 227 45.20 43.56 29.06
C ALA A 227 44.41 44.57 28.22
N PRO A 228 43.23 45.03 28.67
CA PRO A 228 42.39 45.97 27.94
C PRO A 228 42.92 47.39 28.14
N ASP A 229 44.10 47.66 27.61
CA ASP A 229 44.62 49.01 27.38
C ASP A 229 45.96 48.82 26.68
N GLN A 230 45.95 48.72 25.35
CA GLN A 230 46.96 49.20 24.40
C GLN A 230 46.33 49.15 22.99
N LYS A 231 45.34 50.01 22.79
CA LYS A 231 45.03 50.58 21.47
C LYS A 231 45.29 52.08 21.59
N GLU A 232 46.51 52.49 21.30
CA GLU A 232 46.79 53.80 20.72
C GLU A 232 47.13 53.61 19.24
#